data_AF-A0A440VZS2-F1
#
_entry.id   AF-A0A440VZS2-F1
#
_cell.length_a   1.000
_cell.length_b   1.000
_cell.length_c   1.000
_cell.angle_alpha   90.00
_cell.angle_beta   90.00
_cell.angle_gamma   90.00
#
_symmetry.space_group_name_H-M   'P 1'
#
loop_
_entity.id
_entity.type
_entity.pdbx_description
1 polymer ?
#
loop_
_entity_poly.entity_id
_entity_poly.type
_entity_poly.pdbx_seq_one_letter_code
_entity_poly.pdbx_strand_id
1 'polypeptide(L)'
;MPTKRTPRNRDAKRRITPAAVEAFQANDYKALHRALGLKPWEMSPLPRDIEPLGCDPERPPNSRATLFDQSFEQAVELQRALLEAVQ
;
A
#
# COMPACT_ATOMS: atom_id res chain seq x y z
N MET A 1 19.23 -28.07 14.75
CA MET A 1 19.96 -26.79 14.78
C MET A 1 18.95 -25.65 14.81
N PRO A 2 19.05 -24.66 15.70
CA PRO A 2 18.16 -23.50 15.64
C PRO A 2 18.71 -22.56 14.57
N THR A 3 18.24 -22.71 13.34
CA THR A 3 18.51 -21.73 12.28
C THR A 3 17.81 -20.45 12.70
N LYS A 4 18.55 -19.48 13.26
CA LYS A 4 18.03 -18.15 13.55
C LYS A 4 17.51 -17.55 12.23
N ARG A 5 16.23 -17.73 11.95
CA ARG A 5 15.52 -17.06 10.87
C ARG A 5 15.38 -15.60 11.30
N THR A 6 16.22 -14.74 10.77
CA THR A 6 16.01 -13.29 10.88
C THR A 6 14.66 -12.97 10.25
N PRO A 7 13.72 -12.35 10.99
CA PRO A 7 12.45 -11.95 10.43
C PRO A 7 12.71 -10.91 9.34
N ARG A 8 12.36 -11.25 8.09
CA ARG A 8 12.70 -10.48 6.88
C ARG A 8 12.13 -9.04 6.86
N ASN A 9 11.23 -8.70 7.79
CA ASN A 9 10.52 -7.43 7.88
C ASN A 9 10.32 -6.95 9.33
N ARG A 10 11.35 -7.01 10.18
CA ARG A 10 11.25 -6.53 11.58
C ARG A 10 10.96 -5.02 11.68
N ASP A 11 11.37 -4.26 10.67
CA ASP A 11 11.26 -2.80 10.60
C ASP A 11 10.32 -2.32 9.49
N ALA A 12 9.39 -3.16 9.00
CA ALA A 12 8.35 -2.73 8.07
C ALA A 12 7.28 -1.84 8.76
N LYS A 13 7.70 -0.85 9.54
CA LYS A 13 6.95 0.39 9.64
C LYS A 13 6.92 0.91 8.21
N ARG A 14 5.74 0.92 7.59
CA ARG A 14 5.48 1.33 6.20
C ARG A 14 5.87 2.80 6.02
N ARG A 15 7.17 3.07 6.00
CA ARG A 15 7.75 4.39 5.81
C ARG A 15 7.60 4.72 4.34
N ILE A 16 7.04 5.89 4.07
CA ILE A 16 6.98 6.43 2.72
C ILE A 16 8.42 6.76 2.32
N THR A 17 8.93 6.00 1.37
CA THR A 17 10.26 6.21 0.80
C THR A 17 10.15 7.12 -0.42
N PRO A 18 11.22 7.83 -0.81
CA PRO A 18 11.23 8.61 -2.05
C PRO A 18 10.84 7.76 -3.28
N ALA A 19 11.29 6.50 -3.32
CA ALA A 19 10.92 5.56 -4.36
C ALA A 19 9.41 5.23 -4.40
N ALA A 20 8.72 5.25 -3.25
CA ALA A 20 7.27 5.09 -3.21
C ALA A 20 6.55 6.33 -3.76
N VAL A 21 7.07 7.53 -3.50
CA VAL A 21 6.53 8.78 -4.03
C VAL A 21 6.69 8.84 -5.55
N GLU A 22 7.88 8.50 -6.06
CA GLU A 22 8.14 8.42 -7.51
C GLU A 22 7.24 7.37 -8.18
N ALA A 23 7.10 6.18 -7.59
CA ALA A 23 6.21 5.15 -8.12
C ALA A 23 4.73 5.55 -8.10
N PHE A 24 4.31 6.31 -7.07
CA PHE A 24 2.96 6.87 -6.98
C PHE A 24 2.71 7.89 -8.10
N GLN A 25 3.64 8.82 -8.34
CA GLN A 25 3.55 9.78 -9.44
C GLN A 25 3.58 9.10 -10.82
N ALA A 26 4.37 8.04 -10.96
CA ALA A 26 4.47 7.25 -12.19
C ALA A 26 3.28 6.28 -12.41
N ASN A 27 2.36 6.17 -11.45
CA ASN A 27 1.24 5.22 -11.47
C ASN A 27 1.68 3.75 -11.60
N ASP A 28 2.89 3.40 -11.13
CA ASP A 28 3.40 2.03 -11.19
C ASP A 28 2.99 1.24 -9.95
N TYR A 29 1.90 0.50 -10.07
CA TYR A 29 1.37 -0.39 -9.03
C TYR A 29 2.42 -1.35 -8.46
N LYS A 30 3.23 -1.98 -9.33
CA LYS A 30 4.17 -3.04 -8.92
C LYS A 30 5.34 -2.45 -8.15
N ALA A 31 5.89 -1.34 -8.66
CA ALA A 31 6.96 -0.62 -7.98
C ALA A 31 6.49 -0.08 -6.63
N LEU A 32 5.27 0.48 -6.58
CA LEU A 32 4.69 1.03 -5.36
C LEU A 32 4.46 -0.04 -4.28
N HIS A 33 3.88 -1.19 -4.64
CA HIS A 33 3.70 -2.31 -3.71
C HIS A 33 5.04 -2.78 -3.14
N ARG A 34 6.07 -2.88 -3.98
CA ARG A 34 7.41 -3.28 -3.55
C ARG A 34 8.05 -2.25 -2.64
N ALA A 35 7.92 -0.96 -2.96
CA ALA A 35 8.50 0.14 -2.20
C ALA A 35 7.84 0.29 -0.82
N LEU A 36 6.52 0.11 -0.72
CA LEU A 36 5.76 0.16 0.52
C LEU A 36 5.78 -1.16 1.31
N GLY A 37 6.32 -2.23 0.72
CA GLY A 37 6.34 -3.57 1.32
C GLY A 37 4.95 -4.19 1.48
N LEU A 38 4.00 -3.79 0.62
CA LEU A 38 2.64 -4.30 0.62
C LEU A 38 2.61 -5.73 0.08
N LYS A 39 1.70 -6.54 0.62
CA LYS A 39 1.44 -7.89 0.12
C LYS A 39 0.67 -7.83 -1.21
N PRO A 40 0.78 -8.86 -2.08
CA PRO A 40 0.08 -8.86 -3.37
C PRO A 40 -1.46 -8.79 -3.29
N TRP A 41 -2.04 -9.13 -2.14
CA TRP A 41 -3.48 -9.14 -1.89
C TRP A 41 -3.96 -7.96 -1.03
N GLU A 42 -3.07 -7.04 -0.66
CA GLU A 42 -3.46 -5.79 -0.01
C GLU A 42 -3.91 -4.77 -1.07
N MET A 43 -4.83 -3.89 -0.68
CA MET A 43 -5.32 -2.83 -1.55
C MET A 43 -4.22 -1.80 -1.83
N SER A 44 -4.15 -1.35 -3.08
CA SER A 44 -3.17 -0.35 -3.48
C SER A 44 -3.58 1.03 -2.98
N PRO A 45 -2.64 1.88 -2.54
CA PRO A 45 -2.94 3.28 -2.26
C PRO A 45 -3.09 4.14 -3.53
N LEU A 46 -2.98 3.55 -4.74
CA LEU A 46 -3.29 4.23 -5.99
C LEU A 46 -4.79 4.53 -6.10
N PRO A 47 -5.18 5.63 -6.77
CA PRO A 47 -6.59 5.89 -7.08
C PRO A 47 -7.20 4.78 -7.91
N ARG A 48 -8.44 4.41 -7.60
CA ARG A 48 -9.20 3.38 -8.33
C ARG A 48 -9.47 3.72 -9.80
N ASP A 49 -9.43 5.00 -10.16
CA ASP A 49 -9.58 5.45 -11.54
C ASP A 49 -8.37 5.07 -12.42
N ILE A 50 -7.22 4.86 -11.81
CA ILE A 50 -5.96 4.53 -12.48
C ILE A 50 -5.74 3.02 -12.47
N GLU A 51 -5.93 2.39 -11.31
CA GLU A 51 -5.75 0.95 -11.12
C GLU A 51 -7.03 0.32 -10.54
N PRO A 52 -7.57 -0.76 -11.12
CA PRO A 52 -8.79 -1.41 -10.60
C PRO A 52 -8.67 -1.91 -9.15
N LEU A 53 -7.44 -2.21 -8.70
CA LEU A 53 -7.09 -2.63 -7.34
C LEU A 53 -6.72 -1.46 -6.41
N GLY A 54 -6.90 -0.22 -6.88
CA GLY A 54 -6.69 1.00 -6.12
C GLY A 54 -7.73 1.23 -5.03
N CYS A 55 -7.39 2.09 -4.07
CA CYS A 55 -8.32 2.57 -3.07
C CYS A 55 -9.06 3.80 -3.57
N ASP A 56 -10.31 3.92 -3.14
CA ASP A 56 -11.14 5.08 -3.36
C ASP A 56 -11.78 5.47 -2.01
N PRO A 57 -11.37 6.60 -1.40
CA PRO A 57 -11.88 7.01 -0.10
C PRO A 57 -13.39 7.29 -0.11
N GLU A 58 -13.97 7.63 -1.28
CA GLU A 58 -15.39 7.93 -1.44
C GLU A 58 -16.24 6.66 -1.63
N ARG A 59 -15.60 5.52 -1.93
CA ARG A 59 -16.27 4.23 -2.17
C ARG A 59 -15.69 3.13 -1.28
N PRO A 60 -15.98 3.18 0.03
CA PRO A 60 -15.55 2.12 0.94
C PRO A 60 -16.20 0.77 0.57
N PRO A 61 -15.53 -0.36 0.82
CA PRO A 61 -16.12 -1.68 0.60
C PRO A 61 -17.30 -1.89 1.56
N ASN A 62 -18.42 -2.38 1.03
CA ASN A 62 -19.66 -2.62 1.79
C ASN A 62 -19.51 -3.67 2.91
N SER A 63 -18.51 -4.56 2.81
CA SER A 63 -18.24 -5.59 3.81
C SER A 63 -16.74 -5.77 4.00
N ARG A 64 -16.31 -6.11 5.21
CA ARG A 64 -14.90 -6.45 5.54
C ARG A 64 -14.62 -7.95 5.47
N ALA A 65 -15.30 -8.64 4.54
CA ALA A 65 -15.29 -10.08 4.46
C ALA A 65 -13.94 -10.63 3.97
N THR A 66 -13.23 -9.89 3.10
CA THR A 66 -11.94 -10.33 2.57
C THR A 66 -10.77 -9.59 3.24
N LEU A 67 -9.59 -10.22 3.22
CA LEU A 67 -8.35 -9.57 3.65
C LEU A 67 -8.02 -8.31 2.84
N PHE A 68 -8.47 -8.27 1.58
CA PHE A 68 -8.36 -7.10 0.72
C PHE A 68 -9.21 -5.94 1.26
N ASP A 69 -10.49 -6.20 1.57
CA ASP A 69 -11.39 -5.19 2.13
C ASP A 69 -10.92 -4.66 3.49
N GLN A 70 -10.32 -5.53 4.31
CA GLN A 70 -9.75 -5.14 5.60
C GLN A 70 -8.54 -4.20 5.46
N SER A 71 -7.85 -4.25 4.33
CA SER A 71 -6.70 -3.37 4.05
C SER A 71 -7.10 -1.99 3.51
N PHE A 72 -8.40 -1.70 3.35
CA PHE A 72 -8.90 -0.42 2.82
C PHE A 72 -8.45 0.79 3.66
N GLU A 73 -8.67 0.77 4.98
CA GLU A 73 -8.32 1.91 5.85
C GLU A 73 -6.82 2.22 5.77
N GLN A 74 -6.02 1.17 5.81
CA GLN A 74 -4.57 1.25 5.64
C GLN A 74 -4.18 1.85 4.28
N ALA A 75 -4.84 1.45 3.19
CA ALA A 75 -4.56 1.98 1.86
C ALA A 75 -4.90 3.48 1.77
N VAL A 76 -6.02 3.91 2.38
CA VAL A 76 -6.42 5.33 2.44
C VAL A 76 -5.44 6.16 3.26
N GLU A 77 -4.96 5.65 4.39
CA GLU A 77 -3.91 6.32 5.18
C GLU A 77 -2.62 6.50 4.39
N LEU A 78 -2.19 5.45 3.68
CA LEU A 78 -1.00 5.52 2.81
C LEU A 78 -1.21 6.49 1.65
N GLN A 79 -2.39 6.50 1.03
CA GLN A 79 -2.72 7.44 -0.04
C GLN A 79 -2.62 8.89 0.44
N ARG A 80 -3.19 9.21 1.61
CA ARG A 80 -3.11 10.56 2.19
C ARG A 80 -1.67 10.98 2.47
N ALA A 81 -0.90 10.08 3.07
CA ALA A 81 0.48 10.37 3.41
C ALA A 81 1.39 10.44 2.15
N LEU A 82 1.07 9.73 1.07
CA LEU A 82 1.73 9.88 -0.23
C LEU A 82 1.37 11.23 -0.88
N LEU A 83 0.11 11.65 -0.82
CA LEU A 83 -0.32 12.96 -1.32
C LEU A 83 0.37 14.11 -0.56
N GLU A 84 0.49 14.00 0.76
CA GLU A 84 1.23 14.97 1.59
C GLU A 84 2.72 15.01 1.22
N ALA A 85 3.33 13.87 0.88
CA ALA A 85 4.73 13.80 0.47
C ALA A 85 5.00 14.30 -0.96
N VAL A 86 3.96 14.47 -1.79
CA VAL A 86 4.04 15.01 -3.15
C VAL A 86 3.88 16.53 -3.17
N GLN A 87 3.24 17.11 -2.15
CA GLN A 87 3.05 18.56 -1.99
C GLN A 87 4.37 19.30 -1.71
#